data_AF-A0A7S4C2Z0-F1
#
_entry.id   AF-A0A7S4C2Z0-F1
#
_cell.length_a   1.000
_cell.length_b   1.000
_cell.length_c   1.000
_cell.angle_alpha   90.00
_cell.angle_beta   90.00
_cell.angle_gamma   90.00
#
_symmetry.space_group_name_H-M   'P 1'
#
loop_
_entity.id
_entity.type
_entity.pdbx_description
1 polymer ?
#
loop_
_entity_poly.entity_id
_entity_poly.type
_entity_poly.pdbx_seq_one_letter_code
_entity_poly.pdbx_strand_id
1 'polypeptide(L)'
;EVYVQFSISYDLERTFDYFEVLSGYGQDAVLRERLTGFTPAGIARTVVVPTVAGVASLRFTTDAMGRRSGFKANFSVLPRVCDVDADCSGHGSCVRAVCRCDAGWHGLSCALP
;
A
#
# COMPACT_ATOMS: atom_id res chain seq x y z
N GLU A 1 12.42 -6.66 6.14
CA GLU A 1 11.73 -6.20 4.91
C GLU A 1 10.91 -4.96 5.24
N VAL A 2 10.79 -4.00 4.33
CA VAL A 2 9.95 -2.82 4.49
C VAL A 2 8.78 -2.95 3.53
N TYR A 3 7.61 -2.51 3.95
CA TYR A 3 6.43 -2.42 3.09
C TYR A 3 6.04 -0.96 2.90
N VAL A 4 5.38 -0.67 1.78
CA VAL A 4 4.71 0.60 1.56
C VAL A 4 3.23 0.32 1.34
N GLN A 5 2.40 1.00 2.12
CA GLN A 5 0.96 1.04 1.91
C GLN A 5 0.62 2.28 1.09
N PHE A 6 0.12 2.08 -0.11
CA PHE A 6 -0.49 3.12 -0.93
C PHE A 6 -1.99 3.18 -0.69
N SER A 7 -2.55 4.37 -0.55
CA SER A 7 -3.98 4.63 -0.49
C SER A 7 -4.35 5.61 -1.59
N ILE A 8 -5.11 5.15 -2.58
CA ILE A 8 -5.31 5.84 -3.85
C ILE A 8 -6.81 5.99 -4.12
N SER A 9 -7.28 7.23 -4.18
CA SER A 9 -8.59 7.56 -4.77
C SER A 9 -8.36 8.07 -6.18
N TYR A 10 -9.07 7.53 -7.16
CA TYR A 10 -8.82 7.84 -8.56
C TYR A 10 -10.11 7.82 -9.38
N ASP A 11 -10.15 8.63 -10.43
CA ASP A 11 -11.12 8.64 -11.52
C ASP A 11 -10.32 8.77 -12.80
N LEU A 12 -10.17 7.65 -13.50
CA LEU A 12 -9.35 7.45 -14.68
C LEU A 12 -10.21 6.89 -15.81
N GLU A 13 -9.71 7.04 -17.04
CA GLU A 13 -10.26 6.31 -18.17
C GLU A 13 -10.02 4.80 -18.00
N ARG A 14 -10.97 3.93 -18.42
CA ARG A 14 -10.82 2.47 -18.25
C ARG A 14 -9.92 1.80 -19.29
N THR A 15 -9.70 2.47 -20.41
CA THR A 15 -9.09 1.89 -21.61
C THR A 15 -7.59 2.12 -21.65
N PHE A 16 -7.13 3.35 -21.43
CA PHE A 16 -5.72 3.71 -21.60
C PHE A 16 -5.05 4.29 -20.34
N ASP A 17 -5.83 4.83 -19.41
CA ASP A 17 -5.29 5.35 -18.15
C ASP A 17 -5.21 4.26 -17.07
N TYR A 18 -4.06 4.14 -16.41
CA TYR A 18 -3.92 3.22 -15.29
C TYR A 18 -2.77 3.60 -14.34
N PHE A 19 -2.91 3.12 -13.10
CA PHE A 19 -1.81 3.01 -12.16
C PHE A 19 -1.21 1.62 -12.19
N GLU A 20 0.10 1.55 -11.95
CA GLU A 20 0.80 0.34 -11.56
C GLU A 20 1.41 0.55 -10.17
N VAL A 21 1.08 -0.36 -9.26
CA VAL A 21 1.69 -0.46 -7.93
C VAL A 21 2.79 -1.51 -8.01
N LEU A 22 4.02 -1.09 -7.71
CA LEU A 22 5.23 -1.84 -8.03
C LEU A 22 6.10 -2.04 -6.79
N SER A 23 6.70 -3.22 -6.66
CA SER A 23 7.82 -3.46 -5.75
C SER A 23 9.14 -3.12 -6.46
N GLY A 24 9.89 -2.13 -5.99
CA GLY A 24 11.12 -1.66 -6.62
C GLY A 24 10.89 -0.46 -7.56
N TYR A 25 11.89 -0.18 -8.40
CA TYR A 25 11.91 0.93 -9.36
C TYR A 25 12.58 0.52 -10.68
N GLY A 26 12.28 1.23 -11.76
CA GLY A 26 12.91 1.03 -13.06
C GLY A 26 12.43 -0.23 -13.78
N GLN A 27 13.34 -0.87 -14.52
CA GLN A 27 13.05 -2.09 -15.29
C GLN A 27 12.90 -3.32 -14.40
N ASP A 28 13.54 -3.33 -13.23
CA ASP A 28 13.48 -4.45 -12.27
C ASP A 28 12.27 -4.37 -11.33
N ALA A 29 11.39 -3.38 -11.53
CA ALA A 29 10.20 -3.20 -10.72
C ALA A 29 9.19 -4.33 -10.98
N VAL A 30 8.79 -5.04 -9.92
CA VAL A 30 7.82 -6.13 -10.00
C VAL A 30 6.40 -5.56 -9.88
N LEU A 31 5.58 -5.74 -10.91
CA LEU A 31 4.17 -5.36 -10.90
C LEU A 31 3.40 -6.16 -9.85
N ARG A 32 2.73 -5.46 -8.93
CA ARG A 32 1.88 -6.07 -7.90
C ARG A 32 0.41 -5.89 -8.23
N GLU A 33 0.02 -4.71 -8.67
CA GLU A 33 -1.37 -4.42 -9.01
C GLU A 33 -1.45 -3.35 -10.09
N ARG A 34 -2.44 -3.46 -10.97
CA ARG A 34 -2.78 -2.43 -11.96
C ARG A 34 -4.20 -1.95 -11.73
N LEU A 35 -4.38 -0.63 -11.62
CA LEU A 35 -5.66 0.01 -11.29
C LEU A 35 -6.12 0.91 -12.43
N THR A 36 -7.38 0.84 -12.82
CA THR A 36 -7.99 1.67 -13.86
C THR A 36 -9.46 1.93 -13.54
N GLY A 37 -10.12 2.83 -14.27
CA GLY A 37 -11.49 3.25 -13.97
C GLY A 37 -11.56 4.18 -12.77
N PHE A 38 -12.49 3.97 -11.85
CA PHE A 38 -12.69 4.90 -10.73
C PHE A 38 -12.94 4.21 -9.39
N THR A 39 -12.63 4.90 -8.30
CA THR A 39 -13.04 4.57 -6.94
C THR A 39 -14.30 5.36 -6.56
N PRO A 40 -15.29 4.75 -5.88
CA PRO A 40 -16.43 5.49 -5.36
C PRO A 40 -16.03 6.65 -4.44
N ALA A 41 -16.88 7.67 -4.34
CA ALA A 41 -16.60 8.85 -3.53
C ALA A 41 -16.34 8.50 -2.06
N GLY A 42 -15.27 9.07 -1.49
CA GLY A 42 -14.85 8.81 -0.11
C GLY A 42 -14.14 7.48 0.13
N ILE A 43 -13.95 6.67 -0.92
CA ILE A 43 -13.26 5.37 -0.83
C ILE A 43 -11.90 5.47 -1.54
N ALA A 44 -10.87 4.93 -0.91
CA ALA A 44 -9.53 4.79 -1.49
C ALA A 44 -9.17 3.30 -1.62
N ARG A 45 -8.56 2.95 -2.75
CA ARG A 45 -7.95 1.63 -2.94
C ARG A 45 -6.66 1.58 -2.14
N THR A 46 -6.58 0.63 -1.20
CA THR A 46 -5.38 0.43 -0.38
C THR A 46 -4.60 -0.79 -0.86
N VAL A 47 -3.34 -0.60 -1.20
CA VAL A 47 -2.44 -1.66 -1.69
C VAL A 47 -1.16 -1.64 -0.86
N VAL A 48 -0.80 -2.77 -0.26
CA VAL A 48 0.44 -2.93 0.51
C VAL A 48 1.41 -3.76 -0.31
N VAL A 49 2.61 -3.24 -0.54
CA VAL A 49 3.63 -3.93 -1.35
C VAL A 49 4.97 -3.99 -0.62
N PRO A 50 5.71 -5.12 -0.71
CA PRO A 50 7.07 -5.17 -0.19
C PRO A 50 7.97 -4.27 -1.03
N THR A 51 8.94 -3.64 -0.39
CA THR A 51 9.97 -2.88 -1.09
C THR A 51 11.03 -3.83 -1.66
N VAL A 52 11.50 -3.55 -2.87
CA VAL A 52 12.71 -4.18 -3.43
C VAL A 52 13.80 -3.12 -3.44
N ALA A 53 14.96 -3.46 -2.87
CA ALA A 53 16.05 -2.50 -2.62
C ALA A 53 15.58 -1.24 -1.86
N GLY A 54 14.61 -1.39 -0.94
CA GLY A 54 14.05 -0.26 -0.16
C GLY A 54 13.08 0.64 -0.92
N VAL A 55 12.72 0.30 -2.17
CA VAL A 55 11.80 1.10 -2.99
C VAL A 55 10.49 0.37 -3.28
N ALA A 56 9.40 1.13 -3.26
CA ALA A 56 8.12 0.77 -3.87
C ALA A 56 7.66 1.96 -4.72
N SER A 57 7.10 1.70 -5.89
CA SER A 57 6.76 2.73 -6.87
C SER A 57 5.27 2.72 -7.19
N LEU A 58 4.70 3.92 -7.33
CA LEU A 58 3.41 4.13 -7.95
C LEU A 58 3.63 4.81 -9.30
N ARG A 59 3.29 4.14 -10.39
CA ARG A 59 3.46 4.66 -11.76
C ARG A 59 2.10 4.96 -12.36
N PHE A 60 1.88 6.20 -12.78
CA PHE A 60 0.71 6.60 -13.54
C PHE A 60 1.05 6.64 -15.03
N THR A 61 0.23 5.99 -15.84
CA THR A 61 0.32 6.03 -17.31
C THR A 61 -1.00 6.55 -17.87
N THR A 62 -0.92 7.50 -18.79
CA THR A 62 -2.06 8.09 -19.51
C THR A 62 -1.72 8.27 -20.98
N ASP A 63 -2.70 8.16 -21.86
CA ASP A 63 -2.60 8.53 -23.27
C ASP A 63 -2.88 10.03 -23.54
N ALA A 64 -3.15 10.79 -22.47
CA ALA A 64 -3.52 12.20 -22.50
C ALA A 64 -4.82 12.49 -23.28
N MET A 65 -5.68 11.49 -23.47
CA MET A 65 -6.99 11.64 -24.07
C MET A 65 -8.10 11.36 -23.04
N GLY A 66 -9.26 11.99 -23.24
CA GLY A 66 -10.37 11.93 -22.28
C GLY A 66 -10.29 13.00 -21.18
N ARG A 67 -11.38 13.12 -20.41
CA ARG A 67 -11.52 14.11 -19.34
C ARG A 67 -12.04 13.44 -18.09
N ARG A 68 -11.15 13.32 -17.10
CA ARG A 68 -11.38 12.66 -15.80
C ARG A 68 -10.79 13.50 -14.68
N SER A 69 -11.15 13.18 -13.45
CA SER A 69 -10.78 13.99 -12.28
C SER A 69 -9.37 13.69 -11.76
N GLY A 70 -8.68 12.69 -12.31
CA GLY A 70 -7.32 12.33 -11.92
C GLY A 70 -7.30 11.52 -10.63
N PHE A 71 -6.38 11.83 -9.73
CA PHE A 71 -6.17 11.02 -8.52
C PHE A 71 -5.65 11.81 -7.33
N LYS A 72 -5.86 11.24 -6.15
CA LYS A 72 -5.20 11.60 -4.90
C LYS A 72 -4.61 10.34 -4.29
N ALA A 73 -3.30 10.36 -4.02
CA ALA A 73 -2.59 9.25 -3.40
C ALA A 73 -1.93 9.71 -2.10
N ASN A 74 -1.99 8.86 -1.08
CA ASN A 74 -1.20 8.96 0.13
C ASN A 74 -0.41 7.65 0.31
N PHE A 75 0.73 7.71 0.99
CA PHE A 75 1.49 6.52 1.33
C PHE A 75 1.98 6.51 2.77
N SER A 76 2.19 5.31 3.29
CA SER A 76 2.79 5.07 4.60
C SER A 76 3.82 3.97 4.48
N VAL A 77 4.98 4.18 5.10
CA VAL A 77 6.01 3.14 5.24
C VAL A 77 5.64 2.27 6.43
N LEU A 78 5.54 0.97 6.20
CA LEU A 78 5.21 -0.01 7.23
C LEU A 78 6.44 -0.89 7.47
N PRO A 79 6.95 -0.97 8.71
CA PRO A 79 7.91 -2.00 9.06
C PRO A 79 7.22 -3.37 8.96
N ARG A 80 7.92 -4.38 8.44
CA ARG A 80 7.52 -5.77 8.62
C ARG A 80 7.86 -6.17 10.04
N VAL A 81 6.86 -6.20 10.91
CA VAL A 81 7.06 -6.54 12.32
C VAL A 81 6.66 -7.98 12.63
N CYS A 82 5.64 -8.49 11.95
CA CYS A 82 5.08 -9.81 12.24
C CYS A 82 4.71 -10.58 10.97
N ASP A 83 4.73 -11.91 11.08
CA ASP A 83 4.15 -12.88 10.15
C ASP A 83 2.94 -13.59 10.77
N VAL A 84 3.00 -13.82 12.08
CA VAL A 84 1.98 -14.49 12.87
C VAL A 84 1.70 -13.69 14.13
N ASP A 85 0.54 -13.91 14.77
CA ASP A 85 0.14 -13.22 16.00
C ASP A 85 1.18 -13.38 17.13
N ALA A 86 1.93 -14.50 17.14
CA ALA A 86 2.97 -14.76 18.12
C ALA A 86 4.14 -13.74 18.06
N ASP A 87 4.38 -13.11 16.91
CA ASP A 87 5.42 -12.07 16.78
C ASP A 87 5.03 -10.75 17.46
N CYS A 88 3.76 -10.60 17.83
CA CYS A 88 3.22 -9.43 18.53
C CYS A 88 3.32 -9.56 20.06
N SER A 89 4.36 -10.26 20.52
CA SER A 89 4.68 -10.49 21.94
C SER A 89 3.54 -11.12 22.77
N GLY A 90 2.55 -11.74 22.10
CA GLY A 90 1.35 -12.26 22.75
C GLY A 90 0.33 -11.20 23.21
N HIS A 91 0.51 -9.94 22.80
CA HIS A 91 -0.30 -8.79 23.19
C HIS A 91 -0.91 -8.06 22.00
N GLY A 92 -1.21 -8.80 20.93
CA GLY A 92 -1.85 -8.26 19.75
C GLY A 92 -2.01 -9.31 18.66
N SER A 93 -2.58 -8.87 17.54
CA SER A 93 -2.73 -9.69 16.34
C SER A 93 -1.93 -9.12 15.19
N CYS A 94 -1.34 -9.98 14.37
CA CYS A 94 -0.62 -9.59 13.18
C CYS A 94 -1.61 -9.27 12.04
N VAL A 95 -1.67 -8.00 11.65
CA VAL A 95 -2.55 -7.53 10.58
C VAL A 95 -1.72 -6.80 9.53
N ARG A 96 -1.65 -7.37 8.33
CA ARG A 96 -0.86 -6.82 7.21
C ARG A 96 0.61 -6.55 7.59
N ALA A 97 1.22 -7.53 8.27
CA ALA A 97 2.61 -7.51 8.75
C ALA A 97 2.93 -6.45 9.82
N VAL A 98 1.90 -5.87 10.45
CA VAL A 98 2.02 -4.94 11.58
C VAL A 98 1.20 -5.47 12.74
N CYS A 99 1.73 -5.37 13.96
CA CYS A 99 0.99 -5.76 15.14
C CYS A 99 -0.08 -4.72 15.49
N ARG A 100 -1.32 -5.19 15.61
CA ARG A 100 -2.41 -4.44 16.24
C ARG A 100 -2.47 -4.83 17.71
N CYS A 101 -1.98 -3.95 18.57
CA CYS A 101 -1.86 -4.24 20.00
C CYS A 101 -3.21 -4.24 20.73
N ASP A 102 -3.28 -5.06 21.77
CA ASP A 102 -4.37 -5.09 22.73
C ASP A 102 -4.36 -3.84 23.63
N ALA A 103 -5.45 -3.60 24.35
CA ALA A 103 -5.57 -2.43 25.21
C ALA A 103 -4.49 -2.43 26.32
N GLY A 104 -3.79 -1.30 26.46
CA GLY A 104 -2.68 -1.16 27.41
C GLY A 104 -1.37 -1.81 26.94
N TRP A 105 -1.23 -2.06 25.64
CA TRP A 105 0.03 -2.45 25.02
C TRP A 105 0.31 -1.58 23.79
N HIS A 106 1.59 -1.34 23.52
CA HIS A 106 2.06 -0.48 22.46
C HIS A 106 3.49 -0.83 22.01
N GLY A 107 4.00 -0.06 21.04
CA GLY A 107 5.25 -0.36 20.34
C GLY A 107 5.03 -1.27 19.12
N LEU A 108 6.06 -1.42 18.29
CA LEU A 108 5.94 -2.12 17.00
C LEU A 108 5.51 -3.59 17.14
N SER A 109 6.00 -4.28 18.16
CA SER A 109 5.70 -5.70 18.45
C SER A 109 4.77 -5.86 19.67
N CYS A 110 4.12 -4.80 20.14
CA CYS A 110 3.27 -4.81 21.34
C CYS A 110 3.99 -5.28 22.62
N ALA A 111 5.31 -5.05 22.71
CA ALA A 111 6.11 -5.48 23.86
C ALA A 111 6.11 -4.47 25.02
N LEU A 112 5.52 -3.29 24.85
CA LEU A 112 5.51 -2.21 25.84
C LEU A 112 4.12 -2.07 26.47
N PRO A 113 3.98 -2.00 27.80
CA PRO A 113 2.70 -1.74 28.47
C PRO A 113 2.32 -0.26 28.39
#